data_AF-A0A2R6MHG6-F1
#
_entry.id   AF-A0A2R6MHG6-F1
#
_cell.length_a   1.000
_cell.length_b   1.000
_cell.length_c   1.000
_cell.angle_alpha   90.00
_cell.angle_beta   90.00
_cell.angle_gamma   90.00
#
_symmetry.space_group_name_H-M   'P 1'
#
loop_
_entity.id
_entity.type
_entity.pdbx_description
1 polymer ?
#
loop_
_entity_poly.entity_id
_entity_poly.type
_entity_poly.pdbx_seq_one_letter_code
_entity_poly.pdbx_strand_id
1 'polypeptide(L)'
;MWSCAIDGCGTETERVEDLVVHQAQDHERVQCPVCATVLPDGYFAIKHTFEEHSRTDFMRAYDANSKDIRQRESVIEAVESRADIEEVLSRLDADAQPTESRA
;
A
#
# COMPACT_ATOMS: atom_id res chain seq x y z
N MET A 1 -16.74 2.87 7.12
CA MET A 1 -15.97 1.63 7.28
C MET A 1 -15.23 1.35 6.00
N TRP A 2 -13.98 0.95 6.16
CA TRP A 2 -13.05 0.55 5.12
C TRP A 2 -12.71 -0.92 5.30
N SER A 3 -12.51 -1.65 4.21
CA SER A 3 -12.20 -3.09 4.26
C SER A 3 -10.94 -3.38 3.47
N CYS A 4 -10.09 -4.24 4.02
CA CYS A 4 -8.85 -4.65 3.39
C CYS A 4 -9.17 -5.58 2.22
N ALA A 5 -8.84 -5.12 1.02
CA ALA A 5 -9.08 -5.86 -0.22
C ALA A 5 -7.94 -6.83 -0.60
N ILE A 6 -6.92 -6.99 0.26
CA ILE A 6 -5.90 -8.03 0.08
C ILE A 6 -6.59 -9.38 0.28
N ASP A 7 -6.34 -10.30 -0.66
CA ASP A 7 -7.07 -11.56 -0.74
C ASP A 7 -6.97 -12.36 0.57
N GLY A 8 -8.11 -12.85 1.05
CA GLY A 8 -8.20 -13.62 2.30
C GLY A 8 -8.12 -12.81 3.61
N CYS A 9 -8.01 -11.48 3.57
CA CYS A 9 -7.87 -10.67 4.78
C CYS A 9 -9.21 -10.37 5.48
N GLY A 10 -10.08 -9.57 4.85
CA GLY A 10 -11.38 -9.20 5.41
C GLY A 10 -11.37 -8.24 6.61
N THR A 11 -10.20 -7.76 7.07
CA THR A 11 -10.11 -6.77 8.15
C THR A 11 -10.86 -5.49 7.79
N GLU A 12 -11.62 -4.95 8.75
CA GLU A 12 -12.33 -3.69 8.60
C GLU A 12 -11.84 -2.65 9.60
N THR A 13 -11.76 -1.40 9.18
CA THR A 13 -11.37 -0.27 10.02
C THR A 13 -12.32 0.91 9.83
N GLU A 14 -12.31 1.83 10.80
CA GLU A 14 -13.09 3.07 10.68
C GLU A 14 -12.35 4.11 9.85
N ARG A 15 -11.03 4.22 10.06
CA ARG A 15 -10.14 5.15 9.37
C ARG A 15 -9.36 4.47 8.25
N VAL A 16 -9.08 5.23 7.19
CA VAL A 16 -8.27 4.75 6.06
C VAL A 16 -6.83 4.52 6.50
N GLU A 17 -6.33 5.41 7.35
CA GLU A 17 -4.97 5.38 7.88
C GLU A 17 -4.72 4.08 8.64
N ASP A 18 -5.68 3.65 9.46
CA ASP A 18 -5.62 2.37 10.18
C ASP A 18 -5.59 1.20 9.20
N LEU A 19 -6.34 1.27 8.09
CA LEU A 19 -6.33 0.24 7.06
C LEU A 19 -4.98 0.16 6.34
N VAL A 20 -4.39 1.32 6.01
CA VAL A 20 -3.11 1.38 5.30
C VAL A 20 -1.96 0.92 6.21
N VAL A 21 -1.98 1.26 7.50
CA VAL A 21 -1.02 0.72 8.48
C VAL A 21 -1.17 -0.80 8.59
N HIS A 22 -2.39 -1.31 8.72
CA HIS A 22 -2.68 -2.75 8.71
C HIS A 22 -2.12 -3.44 7.47
N GLN A 23 -2.36 -2.89 6.26
CA GLN A 23 -1.80 -3.42 5.01
C GLN A 23 -0.27 -3.50 5.06
N ALA A 24 0.38 -2.51 5.67
CA ALA A 24 1.83 -2.41 5.65
C ALA A 24 2.53 -3.32 6.68
N GLN A 25 1.85 -3.69 7.76
CA GLN A 25 2.43 -4.44 8.89
C GLN A 25 1.95 -5.88 8.98
N ASP A 26 0.68 -6.14 8.65
CA ASP A 26 0.04 -7.43 8.90
C ASP A 26 0.01 -8.35 7.67
N HIS A 27 0.48 -7.86 6.52
CA HIS A 27 0.59 -8.62 5.29
C HIS A 27 2.03 -8.90 4.90
N GLU A 28 2.22 -10.02 4.20
CA GLU A 28 3.51 -10.34 3.63
C GLU A 28 3.92 -9.26 2.62
N ARG A 29 5.19 -8.84 2.71
CA ARG A 29 5.73 -7.86 1.77
C ARG A 29 5.79 -8.47 0.37
N VAL A 30 5.46 -7.67 -0.63
CA VAL A 30 5.45 -8.08 -2.04
C VAL A 30 6.65 -7.53 -2.77
N GLN A 31 7.12 -8.29 -3.76
CA GLN A 31 8.16 -7.84 -4.67
C GLN A 31 7.54 -7.15 -5.89
N CYS A 32 7.97 -5.93 -6.20
CA CYS A 32 7.57 -5.25 -7.43
C CYS A 32 8.05 -6.06 -8.65
N PRO A 33 7.17 -6.51 -9.56
CA PRO A 33 7.55 -7.28 -10.74
C PRO A 33 8.37 -6.48 -11.77
N VAL A 34 8.39 -5.14 -11.67
CA VAL A 34 9.13 -4.27 -12.60
C VAL A 34 10.59 -4.09 -12.17
N CYS A 35 10.85 -3.82 -10.89
CA CYS A 35 12.18 -3.45 -10.39
C CYS A 35 12.72 -4.31 -9.23
N ALA A 36 11.96 -5.33 -8.80
CA ALA A 36 12.30 -6.26 -7.72
C ALA A 36 12.40 -5.64 -6.30
N THR A 37 12.03 -4.37 -6.11
CA THR A 37 11.94 -3.75 -4.78
C THR A 37 10.89 -4.47 -3.92
N VAL A 38 11.24 -4.78 -2.66
CA VAL A 38 10.33 -5.39 -1.68
C VAL A 38 9.63 -4.29 -0.90
N LEU A 39 8.30 -4.27 -0.95
CA LEU A 39 7.45 -3.21 -0.42
C LEU A 39 6.32 -3.81 0.42
N PRO A 40 5.71 -3.03 1.33
CA PRO A 40 4.45 -3.43 1.92
C PRO A 40 3.37 -3.59 0.84
N ASP A 41 2.49 -4.59 0.99
CA ASP A 41 1.38 -4.85 0.06
C ASP A 41 0.29 -3.76 0.16
N GLY A 42 -0.75 -3.87 -0.66
CA GLY A 42 -1.86 -2.95 -0.69
C GLY A 42 -1.47 -1.58 -1.25
N TYR A 43 -1.81 -0.51 -0.53
CA TYR A 43 -1.66 0.86 -1.01
C TYR A 43 -0.22 1.20 -1.44
N PHE A 44 0.80 0.82 -0.66
CA PHE A 44 2.19 1.18 -0.97
C PHE A 44 2.72 0.49 -2.24
N ALA A 45 2.39 -0.79 -2.45
CA ALA A 45 2.74 -1.50 -3.68
C ALA A 45 2.07 -0.89 -4.92
N ILE A 46 0.79 -0.49 -4.81
CA ILE A 46 0.04 0.17 -5.88
C ILE A 46 0.68 1.54 -6.17
N LYS A 47 0.86 2.39 -5.14
CA LYS A 47 1.42 3.73 -5.27
C LYS A 47 2.80 3.72 -5.91
N HIS A 48 3.71 2.87 -5.42
CA HIS A 48 5.05 2.70 -6.00
C HIS A 48 4.98 2.43 -7.50
N THR A 49 4.06 1.57 -7.93
CA THR A 49 3.98 1.18 -9.34
C THR A 49 3.58 2.34 -10.26
N PHE A 50 2.76 3.28 -9.79
CA PHE A 50 2.30 4.41 -10.58
C PHE A 50 3.16 5.67 -10.42
N GLU A 51 3.97 5.75 -9.37
CA GLU A 51 4.95 6.84 -9.18
C GLU A 51 6.29 6.54 -9.84
N GLU A 52 6.77 5.29 -9.76
CA GLU A 52 8.12 4.92 -10.19
C GLU A 52 8.17 4.27 -11.58
N HIS A 53 7.05 3.74 -12.09
CA HIS A 53 7.00 3.03 -13.37
C HIS A 53 5.94 3.60 -14.32
N SER A 54 6.11 3.33 -15.61
CA SER A 54 5.11 3.74 -16.59
C SER A 54 3.91 2.79 -16.59
N ARG A 55 2.76 3.28 -17.07
CA ARG A 55 1.57 2.45 -17.31
C ARG A 55 1.86 1.27 -18.25
N THR A 56 2.78 1.44 -19.20
CA THR A 56 3.22 0.36 -20.09
C THR A 56 3.97 -0.73 -19.35
N ASP A 57 4.84 -0.35 -18.40
CA ASP A 57 5.58 -1.31 -17.58
C ASP A 57 4.63 -2.08 -16.66
N PHE A 58 3.68 -1.39 -16.04
CA PHE A 58 2.60 -2.03 -15.28
C PHE A 58 1.83 -3.05 -16.12
N MET A 59 1.35 -2.66 -17.30
CA MET A 59 0.61 -3.58 -18.19
C MET A 59 1.41 -4.83 -18.54
N ARG A 60 2.71 -4.68 -18.84
CA ARG A 60 3.59 -5.80 -19.19
C ARG A 60 3.88 -6.71 -18.01
N ALA A 61 4.18 -6.13 -16.85
CA ALA A 61 4.64 -6.88 -15.69
C ALA A 61 3.51 -7.58 -14.94
N TYR A 62 2.29 -7.03 -15.01
CA TYR A 62 1.10 -7.54 -14.31
C TYR A 62 0.06 -8.20 -15.24
N ASP A 63 0.37 -8.38 -16.53
CA ASP A 63 -0.59 -8.83 -17.57
C ASP A 63 -1.91 -8.03 -17.52
N ALA A 64 -1.78 -6.71 -17.35
CA ALA A 64 -2.87 -5.82 -17.02
C ALA A 64 -3.36 -5.01 -18.23
N ASN A 65 -4.57 -4.48 -18.13
CA ASN A 65 -5.19 -3.64 -19.15
C ASN A 65 -5.60 -2.26 -18.60
N SER A 66 -6.18 -1.43 -19.47
CA SER A 66 -6.58 -0.06 -19.10
C SER A 66 -7.61 0.01 -17.97
N LYS A 67 -8.44 -1.01 -17.78
CA LYS A 67 -9.39 -1.09 -16.67
C LYS A 67 -8.67 -1.28 -15.34
N ASP A 68 -7.65 -2.14 -15.32
CA ASP A 68 -6.85 -2.40 -14.12
C ASP A 68 -6.08 -1.14 -13.71
N ILE A 69 -5.53 -0.40 -14.69
CA ILE A 69 -4.92 0.91 -14.44
C ILE A 69 -5.92 1.85 -13.76
N ARG A 70 -7.09 2.07 -14.37
CA ARG A 70 -8.10 2.99 -13.82
C ARG A 70 -8.56 2.57 -12.43
N GLN A 71 -8.70 1.27 -12.19
CA GLN A 71 -9.09 0.77 -10.88
C GLN A 71 -8.03 1.10 -9.82
N ARG A 72 -6.74 0.96 -10.14
CA ARG A 72 -5.63 1.21 -9.21
C ARG A 72 -5.43 2.70 -8.96
N GLU A 73 -5.53 3.53 -10.00
CA GLU A 73 -5.51 4.99 -9.87
C GLU A 73 -6.68 5.47 -9.00
N SER A 74 -7.89 4.93 -9.19
CA SER A 74 -9.04 5.26 -8.35
C SER A 74 -8.86 4.84 -6.88
N VAL A 75 -8.15 3.74 -6.61
CA VAL A 75 -7.80 3.33 -5.24
C VAL A 75 -6.83 4.32 -4.61
N ILE A 76 -5.77 4.71 -5.33
CA ILE A 76 -4.82 5.73 -4.86
C ILE A 76 -5.57 7.02 -4.52
N GLU A 77 -6.37 7.54 -5.45
CA GLU A 77 -7.15 8.77 -5.26
C GLU A 77 -8.10 8.66 -4.05
N ALA A 78 -8.80 7.54 -3.91
CA ALA A 78 -9.75 7.35 -2.82
C ALA A 78 -9.09 7.32 -1.43
N VAL A 79 -7.88 6.74 -1.36
CA VAL A 79 -7.05 6.71 -0.14
C VAL A 79 -6.50 8.10 0.14
N GLU A 80 -5.82 8.72 -0.81
CA GLU A 80 -5.15 10.02 -0.63
C GLU A 80 -6.13 11.17 -0.36
N SER A 81 -7.36 11.08 -0.86
CA SER A 81 -8.37 12.10 -0.58
C SER A 81 -8.96 12.02 0.84
N ARG A 82 -8.58 11.02 1.64
CA ARG A 82 -9.20 10.73 2.95
C ARG A 82 -8.21 10.38 4.06
N ALA A 83 -7.03 9.89 3.70
CA ALA A 83 -5.97 9.52 4.62
C ALA A 83 -4.96 10.64 4.75
N ASP A 84 -4.54 10.91 5.97
CA ASP A 84 -3.28 11.61 6.22
C ASP A 84 -2.11 10.62 6.04
N ILE A 85 -1.44 10.67 4.89
CA ILE A 85 -0.32 9.76 4.57
C ILE A 85 0.90 10.07 5.43
N GLU A 86 1.10 11.31 5.86
CA GLU A 86 2.20 11.68 6.75
C GLU A 86 1.99 11.06 8.15
N GLU A 87 0.74 11.02 8.63
CA GLU A 87 0.38 10.29 9.85
C GLU A 87 0.65 8.79 9.72
N VAL A 88 0.25 8.17 8.61
CA VAL A 88 0.52 6.75 8.34
C VAL A 88 2.02 6.44 8.39
N LEU A 89 2.83 7.22 7.67
CA LEU A 89 4.28 7.03 7.64
C LEU A 89 4.90 7.21 9.04
N SER A 90 4.47 8.22 9.77
CA SER A 90 4.94 8.47 11.15
C SER A 90 4.67 7.29 12.09
N ARG A 91 3.52 6.62 11.94
CA ARG A 91 3.20 5.40 12.72
C ARG A 91 4.09 4.23 12.34
N LEU A 92 4.28 4.00 11.04
CA LEU A 92 5.13 2.91 10.55
C LEU A 92 6.59 3.08 10.98
N ASP A 93 7.09 4.31 11.01
CA ASP A 93 8.44 4.62 11.49
C ASP A 93 8.57 4.42 13.01
N ALA A 94 7.53 4.75 13.79
CA ALA A 94 7.52 4.57 15.23
C ALA A 94 7.57 3.07 15.63
N ASP A 95 6.85 2.21 14.90
CA ASP A 95 6.86 0.77 15.14
C ASP A 95 8.16 0.09 14.67
N ALA A 96 8.89 0.70 13.73
CA ALA A 96 10.17 0.18 13.25
C ALA A 96 11.34 0.40 14.23
N GLN A 97 11.18 1.26 15.25
CA GLN A 97 12.19 1.47 16.28
C GLN A 97 11.95 0.51 17.46
N PRO A 98 12.86 -0.45 17.75
CA PRO A 98 12.80 -1.17 19.00
C PRO A 98 12.98 -0.16 20.12
N THR A 99 12.14 -0.24 21.15
CA THR A 99 12.28 0.55 22.37
C THR A 99 13.70 0.38 22.89
N GLU A 100 14.55 1.40 22.76
CA GLU A 100 15.86 1.41 23.40
C GLU A 100 15.60 1.36 24.91
N SER A 101 15.84 0.17 25.47
CA SER A 101 15.75 -0.10 26.89
C SER A 101 16.63 0.88 27.63
N ARG A 102 16.01 1.82 28.36
CA ARG A 102 16.65 2.56 29.45
C ARG A 102 17.39 1.57 30.35
N ALA A 103 18.71 1.72 30.41
CA ALA A 103 19.57 1.20 31.48
C ALA A 103 20.25 2.39 32.15
#